data_AF-A0A7W0UGK5-F1
#
_entry.id   AF-A0A7W0UGK5-F1
#
_cell.length_a   1.000
_cell.length_b   1.000
_cell.length_c   1.000
_cell.angle_alpha   90.00
_cell.angle_beta   90.00
_cell.angle_gamma   90.00
#
_symmetry.space_group_name_H-M   'P 1'
#
loop_
_entity.id
_entity.type
_entity.pdbx_description
1 polymer ?
#
loop_
_entity_poly.entity_id
_entity_poly.type
_entity_poly.pdbx_seq_one_letter_code
_entity_poly.pdbx_strand_id
1 'polypeptide(L)'
;GELVRIYLVNILEYDPINSIHIHGHFFDYYPTGTRLEPSEFTDTVMLGQGQRGICELRFRFPGQVMFHAHKTEFAELGWMGFFEVS
;
A
#
# COMPACT_ATOMS: atom_id res chain seq x y z
N GLY A 1 -6.22 10.48 -13.46
CA GLY A 1 -5.66 10.95 -12.18
C GLY A 1 -4.17 11.24 -12.30
N GLU A 2 -3.68 12.05 -11.36
CA GLU A 2 -2.26 12.31 -11.12
C GLU A 2 -1.51 11.03 -10.76
N LEU A 3 -0.19 11.00 -11.00
CA LEU A 3 0.64 9.87 -10.57
C LEU A 3 0.94 10.05 -9.09
N VAL A 4 0.47 9.12 -8.26
CA VAL A 4 0.76 9.07 -6.84
C VAL A 4 1.85 8.06 -6.58
N ARG A 5 2.90 8.47 -5.88
CA ARG A 5 4.00 7.61 -5.43
C ARG A 5 4.03 7.56 -3.90
N ILE A 6 3.86 6.37 -3.34
CA ILE A 6 3.85 6.12 -1.89
C ILE A 6 5.15 5.39 -1.52
N TYR A 7 5.89 5.93 -0.54
CA TYR A 7 7.02 5.25 0.07
C TYR A 7 6.54 4.53 1.33
N LEU A 8 6.33 3.22 1.22
CA LEU A 8 5.75 2.39 2.29
C LEU A 8 6.85 1.66 3.05
N VAL A 9 6.87 1.79 4.38
CA VAL A 9 7.85 1.16 5.28
C VAL A 9 7.11 0.36 6.35
N ASN A 10 7.47 -0.91 6.53
CA ASN A 10 6.98 -1.69 7.68
C ASN A 10 7.99 -1.67 8.83
N ILE A 11 7.64 -0.98 9.91
CA ILE A 11 8.37 -0.94 11.18
C ILE A 11 7.56 -1.55 12.34
N LEU A 12 6.58 -2.39 12.05
CA LEU A 12 5.79 -3.11 13.05
C LEU A 12 6.72 -4.06 13.85
N GLU A 13 6.69 -3.97 15.17
CA GLU A 13 7.68 -4.64 16.04
C GLU A 13 7.33 -6.11 16.31
N TYR A 14 6.18 -6.36 16.97
CA TYR A 14 5.88 -7.68 17.54
C TYR A 14 5.31 -8.66 16.52
N ASP A 15 4.47 -8.19 15.61
CA ASP A 15 3.89 -9.02 14.57
C ASP A 15 4.86 -9.19 13.39
N PRO A 16 5.05 -10.41 12.88
CA PRO A 16 6.13 -10.70 11.92
C PRO A 16 5.89 -10.12 10.52
N ILE A 17 4.63 -9.86 10.16
CA ILE A 17 4.22 -9.42 8.82
C ILE A 17 3.11 -8.38 8.96
N ASN A 18 3.18 -7.35 8.12
CA ASN A 18 2.10 -6.40 7.89
C ASN A 18 1.74 -6.37 6.38
N SER A 19 0.71 -5.63 6.00
CA SER A 19 0.33 -5.46 4.60
C SER A 19 -0.32 -4.10 4.35
N ILE A 20 -0.45 -3.76 3.07
CA ILE A 20 -1.35 -2.72 2.60
C ILE A 20 -2.20 -3.28 1.46
N HIS A 21 -3.47 -2.89 1.44
CA HIS A 21 -4.41 -3.09 0.34
C HIS A 21 -5.09 -1.76 0.02
N ILE A 22 -5.32 -1.46 -1.26
CA ILE A 22 -6.03 -0.25 -1.71
C ILE A 22 -7.29 -0.66 -2.49
N HIS A 23 -8.46 -0.17 -2.06
CA HIS A 23 -9.74 -0.58 -2.64
C HIS A 23 -9.87 -0.13 -4.10
N GLY A 24 -10.28 -1.06 -4.97
CA GLY A 24 -10.64 -0.76 -6.37
C GLY A 24 -9.49 -0.22 -7.23
N HIS A 25 -8.24 -0.28 -6.75
CA HIS A 25 -7.07 0.24 -7.44
C HIS A 25 -5.91 -0.75 -7.36
N PHE A 26 -5.14 -0.80 -8.44
CA PHE A 26 -3.89 -1.54 -8.52
C PHE A 26 -2.72 -0.54 -8.55
N PHE A 27 -1.56 -0.97 -8.09
CA PHE A 27 -0.31 -0.22 -8.10
C PHE A 27 0.84 -1.06 -8.65
N ASP A 28 1.78 -0.40 -9.29
CA ASP A 28 3.10 -0.93 -9.57
C ASP A 28 3.93 -0.91 -8.27
N TYR A 29 4.46 -2.06 -7.87
CA TYR A 29 5.25 -2.19 -6.64
C TYR A 29 6.74 -2.38 -6.94
N TYR A 30 7.57 -1.59 -6.26
CA TYR A 30 9.03 -1.59 -6.39
C TYR A 30 9.64 -1.97 -5.04
N PRO A 31 9.96 -3.26 -4.80
CA PRO A 31 10.54 -3.71 -3.55
C PRO A 31 11.85 -2.98 -3.25
N THR A 32 12.01 -2.47 -2.03
CA THR A 32 13.18 -1.70 -1.57
C THR A 32 13.39 -0.35 -2.30
N GLY A 33 12.70 -0.08 -3.42
CA GLY A 33 12.87 1.12 -4.23
C GLY A 33 14.23 1.22 -4.94
N THR A 34 14.91 0.09 -5.18
CA THR A 34 16.28 0.06 -5.74
C THR A 34 16.34 -0.17 -7.26
N ARG A 35 15.18 -0.39 -7.90
CA ARG A 35 15.04 -0.58 -9.34
C ARG A 35 14.05 0.42 -9.92
N LEU A 36 14.23 0.73 -11.20
CA LEU A 36 13.32 1.60 -11.97
C LEU A 36 12.16 0.84 -12.61
N GLU A 37 12.16 -0.49 -12.53
CA GLU A 37 11.10 -1.36 -13.03
C GLU A 37 10.40 -2.03 -11.84
N PRO A 38 9.05 -2.10 -11.82
CA PRO A 38 8.33 -2.76 -10.76
C PRO A 38 8.49 -4.28 -10.85
N SER A 39 8.39 -4.96 -9.70
CA SER A 39 8.37 -6.44 -9.67
C SER A 39 6.97 -7.01 -9.78
N GLU A 40 5.97 -6.23 -9.38
CA GLU A 40 4.58 -6.67 -9.25
C GLU A 40 3.62 -5.55 -9.66
N PHE A 41 2.47 -5.94 -10.21
CA PHE A 41 1.31 -5.08 -10.40
C PHE A 41 0.14 -5.72 -9.64
N THR A 42 -0.25 -5.11 -8.52
CA THR A 42 -1.14 -5.73 -7.53
C THR A 42 -1.94 -4.66 -6.78
N ASP A 43 -2.99 -5.06 -6.07
CA ASP A 43 -3.72 -4.20 -5.14
C ASP A 43 -3.28 -4.38 -3.68
N THR A 44 -2.44 -5.39 -3.41
CA THR A 44 -2.03 -5.82 -2.07
C THR A 44 -0.58 -6.25 -2.05
N VAL A 45 0.18 -5.82 -1.04
CA VAL A 45 1.53 -6.33 -0.76
C VAL A 45 1.72 -6.64 0.72
N MET A 46 2.41 -7.74 1.01
CA MET A 46 2.83 -8.12 2.36
C MET A 46 4.29 -7.73 2.61
N LEU A 47 4.59 -7.31 3.83
CA LEU A 47 5.91 -6.84 4.24
C LEU A 47 6.27 -7.47 5.59
N GLY A 48 7.41 -8.15 5.68
CA GLY A 48 8.06 -8.46 6.94
C GLY A 48 8.62 -7.20 7.62
N GLN A 49 9.02 -7.33 8.89
CA GLN A 49 9.67 -6.23 9.62
C GLN A 49 10.91 -5.71 8.86
N GLY A 50 11.01 -4.38 8.71
CA GLY A 50 12.11 -3.71 8.00
C GLY A 50 12.02 -3.76 6.47
N GLN A 51 11.06 -4.51 5.91
CA GLN A 51 10.77 -4.43 4.47
C GLN A 51 10.03 -3.12 4.16
N ARG A 52 10.33 -2.60 2.97
CA ARG A 52 9.79 -1.35 2.44
C ARG A 52 9.77 -1.40 0.93
N GLY A 53 8.99 -0.54 0.30
CA GLY A 53 8.96 -0.40 -1.14
C GLY A 53 8.22 0.85 -1.57
N ILE A 54 8.13 1.02 -2.89
CA ILE A 54 7.38 2.11 -3.50
C ILE A 54 6.12 1.52 -4.14
N CYS A 55 4.97 2.13 -3.92
CA CYS A 55 3.74 1.85 -4.66
C CYS A 55 3.42 3.04 -5.57
N GLU A 56 3.21 2.79 -6.86
CA GLU A 56 2.79 3.82 -7.82
C GLU A 56 1.43 3.49 -8.43
N LEU A 57 0.53 4.47 -8.41
CA LEU A 57 -0.81 4.34 -8.96
C LEU A 57 -1.37 5.67 -9.46
N ARG A 58 -2.44 5.57 -10.25
CA ARG A 58 -3.29 6.70 -10.64
C ARG A 58 -4.72 6.39 -10.25
N PHE A 59 -5.32 7.21 -9.39
CA PHE A 59 -6.74 7.13 -9.10
C PHE A 59 -7.55 7.53 -10.36
N ARG A 60 -8.51 6.69 -10.74
CA ARG A 60 -9.27 6.85 -12.00
C ARG A 60 -10.58 7.61 -11.81
N PHE A 61 -11.17 7.52 -10.63
CA PHE A 61 -12.49 8.09 -10.32
C PHE A 61 -12.40 8.94 -9.04
N PRO A 62 -13.14 10.05 -8.96
CA PRO A 62 -13.22 10.84 -7.73
C PRO A 62 -14.01 10.09 -6.65
N GLY A 63 -13.79 10.48 -5.39
CA GLY A 63 -14.44 9.91 -4.22
C GLY A 63 -13.48 9.30 -3.21
N GLN A 64 -14.05 8.63 -2.21
CA GLN A 64 -13.32 8.00 -1.12
C GLN A 64 -12.81 6.62 -1.52
N VAL A 65 -11.51 6.39 -1.34
CA VAL A 65 -10.86 5.10 -1.60
C VAL A 65 -10.21 4.59 -0.31
N MET A 66 -10.74 3.51 0.26
CA MET A 66 -10.19 2.93 1.49
C MET A 66 -8.84 2.26 1.22
N PHE A 67 -7.93 2.38 2.18
CA PHE A 67 -6.74 1.54 2.28
C PHE A 67 -6.58 1.03 3.71
N HIS A 68 -6.04 -0.18 3.87
CA HIS A 68 -5.85 -0.79 5.19
C HIS A 68 -4.86 -1.97 5.12
N ALA A 69 -4.44 -2.52 6.26
CA ALA A 69 -3.84 -3.86 6.24
C ALA A 69 -4.88 -4.87 5.78
N HIS A 70 -4.48 -5.76 4.88
CA HIS A 70 -5.27 -6.95 4.53
C HIS A 70 -5.12 -8.09 5.57
N LYS A 71 -4.90 -7.70 6.83
CA LYS A 71 -5.02 -8.52 8.05
C LYS A 71 -6.01 -7.79 8.96
N THR A 72 -7.21 -8.34 9.08
CA THR A 72 -8.38 -7.66 9.68
C THR A 72 -8.11 -7.14 11.08
N GLU A 73 -7.41 -7.90 11.93
CA GLU A 73 -7.02 -7.49 13.28
C GLU A 73 -6.32 -6.12 13.30
N PHE A 74 -5.39 -5.87 12.37
CA PHE A 74 -4.66 -4.60 12.33
C PHE A 74 -5.53 -3.45 11.82
N ALA A 75 -6.37 -3.74 10.82
CA ALA A 75 -7.28 -2.75 10.26
C ALA A 75 -8.28 -2.28 11.32
N GLU A 76 -8.91 -3.22 12.03
CA GLU A 76 -9.88 -2.95 13.10
C GLU A 76 -9.26 -2.22 14.31
N LEU A 77 -7.96 -2.41 14.55
CA LEU A 77 -7.22 -1.74 15.62
C LEU A 77 -6.54 -0.43 15.19
N GLY A 78 -6.83 0.08 13.97
CA GLY A 78 -6.51 1.45 13.58
C GLY A 78 -5.62 1.60 12.34
N TRP A 79 -5.13 0.52 11.73
CA TRP A 79 -4.38 0.60 10.48
C TRP A 79 -5.30 0.60 9.25
N MET A 80 -6.09 1.67 9.15
CA MET A 80 -6.99 1.94 8.03
C MET A 80 -7.14 3.45 7.79
N GLY A 81 -7.48 3.83 6.56
CA GLY A 81 -7.73 5.21 6.18
C GLY A 81 -8.39 5.32 4.80
N PHE A 82 -8.56 6.54 4.33
CA PHE A 82 -9.12 6.84 3.02
C PHE A 82 -8.24 7.84 2.27
N PHE A 83 -8.10 7.63 0.96
CA PHE A 83 -7.74 8.70 0.03
C PHE A 83 -9.01 9.45 -0.38
N GLU A 84 -8.96 10.78 -0.34
CA GLU A 84 -9.99 11.66 -0.90
C GLU A 84 -9.54 12.09 -2.30
N VAL A 85 -10.12 11.47 -3.34
CA VAL A 85 -9.75 11.75 -4.74
C VAL A 85 -10.68 12.82 -5.30
N SER A 86 -10.11 13.93 -5.76
CA SER A 86 -10.81 15.05 -6.42
C SER A 86 -10.56 15.12 -7.91
#